data_AF-A0A964P370-F1
#
_entry.id   AF-A0A964P370-F1
#
_cell.length_a   1.000
_cell.length_b   1.000
_cell.length_c   1.000
_cell.angle_alpha   90.00
_cell.angle_beta   90.00
_cell.angle_gamma   90.00
#
_symmetry.space_group_name_H-M   'P 1'
#
loop_
_entity.id
_entity.type
_entity.pdbx_description
1 polymer ?
#
loop_
_entity_poly.entity_id
_entity_poly.type
_entity_poly.pdbx_seq_one_letter_code
_entity_poly.pdbx_strand_id
1 'polypeptide(L)'
;MPVDFLVAGGFYTFGLASIIGAIGLIVARNVFHSALFLVVTLASVAAVFVILGADFLAAVQVLVYVGAVMILILFGLMLTPVNLEVPHLASAGQAVSGVLVAGAVFIVTTATLVSVQWPKVVGIPSDAPTTEQIGESLFTTYALPFEIASVLLLVAMIGALVIAREG
;
A
#
# COMPACT_ATOMS: atom_id res chain seq x y z
N MET A 1 -8.70 -21.12 20.47
CA MET A 1 -7.64 -20.90 21.48
C MET A 1 -6.23 -20.97 20.90
N PRO A 2 -5.73 -22.05 20.25
CA PRO A 2 -4.38 -22.03 19.64
C PRO A 2 -4.31 -21.24 18.32
N VAL A 3 -5.38 -21.28 17.52
CA VAL A 3 -5.46 -20.58 16.22
C VAL A 3 -5.46 -19.07 16.41
N ASP A 4 -6.17 -18.56 17.43
CA ASP A 4 -6.26 -17.13 17.73
C ASP A 4 -4.90 -16.52 18.09
N PHE A 5 -4.03 -17.28 18.77
CA PHE A 5 -2.69 -16.85 19.12
C PHE A 5 -1.78 -16.77 17.88
N LEU A 6 -1.90 -17.73 16.95
CA LEU A 6 -1.14 -17.70 15.70
C LEU A 6 -1.58 -16.54 14.80
N VAL A 7 -2.88 -16.27 14.71
CA VAL A 7 -3.46 -15.14 13.97
C VAL A 7 -2.98 -13.82 14.57
N ALA A 8 -3.06 -13.65 15.89
CA ALA A 8 -2.56 -12.46 16.57
C ALA A 8 -1.05 -12.28 16.40
N GLY A 9 -0.26 -13.35 16.56
CA GLY A 9 1.18 -13.34 16.33
C GLY A 9 1.54 -12.95 14.90
N GLY A 10 0.84 -13.52 13.91
CA GLY A 10 0.97 -13.14 12.50
C GLY A 10 0.66 -11.66 12.27
N PHE A 11 -0.43 -11.15 12.84
CA PHE A 11 -0.83 -9.75 12.69
C PHE A 11 0.24 -8.79 13.23
N TYR A 12 0.74 -9.03 14.45
CA TYR A 12 1.77 -8.16 15.04
C TYR A 12 3.11 -8.26 14.31
N THR A 13 3.50 -9.46 13.83
CA THR A 13 4.76 -9.64 13.12
C THR A 13 4.76 -8.94 11.76
N PHE A 14 3.72 -9.13 10.94
CA PHE A 14 3.61 -8.42 9.66
C PHE A 14 3.33 -6.92 9.85
N GLY A 15 2.58 -6.54 10.87
CA GLY A 15 2.42 -5.14 11.27
C GLY A 15 3.76 -4.47 11.57
N LEU A 16 4.59 -5.09 12.42
CA LEU A 16 5.95 -4.59 12.70
C LEU A 16 6.84 -4.59 11.46
N ALA A 17 6.79 -5.63 10.63
CA ALA A 17 7.55 -5.70 9.37
C ALA A 17 7.18 -4.55 8.42
N SER A 18 5.90 -4.18 8.35
CA SER A 18 5.43 -3.04 7.55
C SER A 18 5.98 -1.69 8.04
N ILE A 19 6.06 -1.51 9.36
CA ILE A 19 6.60 -0.29 9.98
C ILE A 19 8.11 -0.21 9.73
N ILE A 20 8.82 -1.33 9.92
CA ILE A 20 10.26 -1.42 9.65
C ILE A 20 10.55 -1.12 8.18
N GLY A 21 9.75 -1.67 7.25
CA GLY A 21 9.83 -1.37 5.83
C GLY A 21 9.59 0.12 5.54
N ALA A 22 8.57 0.73 6.14
CA ALA A 22 8.28 2.15 5.97
C ALA A 22 9.42 3.06 6.49
N ILE A 23 10.04 2.71 7.63
CA ILE A 23 11.21 3.42 8.14
C ILE A 23 12.41 3.23 7.21
N GLY A 24 12.67 1.98 6.78
CA GLY A 24 13.75 1.65 5.86
C GLY A 24 13.66 2.39 4.53
N LEU A 25 12.45 2.53 3.98
CA LEU A 25 12.16 3.29 2.76
C LEU A 25 12.69 4.73 2.86
N ILE A 26 12.46 5.40 3.99
CA ILE A 26 12.81 6.82 4.21
C ILE A 26 14.30 6.98 4.57
N VAL A 27 14.84 6.07 5.36
CA VAL A 27 16.22 6.15 5.88
C VAL A 27 17.26 5.68 4.85
N ALA A 28 16.86 4.83 3.90
CA ALA A 28 17.76 4.32 2.88
C ALA A 28 18.34 5.44 2.01
N ARG A 29 19.67 5.47 1.90
CA ARG A 29 20.41 6.46 1.10
C ARG A 29 20.38 6.17 -0.39
N ASN A 30 20.10 4.92 -0.76
CA ASN A 30 20.04 4.47 -2.14
C ASN A 30 18.57 4.23 -2.52
N VAL A 31 18.11 4.91 -3.57
CA VAL A 31 16.72 4.88 -4.04
C VAL A 31 16.26 3.46 -4.41
N PHE A 32 17.15 2.61 -4.89
CA PHE A 32 16.85 1.21 -5.15
C PHE A 32 16.56 0.45 -3.84
N HIS A 33 17.34 0.69 -2.79
CA HIS A 33 17.11 0.07 -1.48
C HIS A 33 15.82 0.61 -0.85
N SER A 34 15.55 1.91 -0.98
CA SER A 34 14.28 2.53 -0.59
C SER A 34 13.09 1.79 -1.23
N ALA A 35 13.15 1.54 -2.55
CA ALA A 35 12.11 0.81 -3.26
C ALA A 35 11.97 -0.64 -2.78
N LEU A 36 13.06 -1.35 -2.47
CA LEU A 36 12.98 -2.70 -1.88
C LEU A 36 12.31 -2.70 -0.50
N PHE A 37 12.58 -1.70 0.34
CA PHE A 37 11.89 -1.56 1.63
C PHE A 37 10.39 -1.30 1.47
N LEU A 38 9.98 -0.56 0.43
CA LEU A 38 8.55 -0.41 0.10
C LEU A 38 7.92 -1.74 -0.32
N VAL A 39 8.63 -2.61 -1.05
CA VAL A 39 8.15 -3.97 -1.35
C VAL A 39 7.88 -4.76 -0.07
N VAL A 40 8.76 -4.67 0.93
CA VAL A 40 8.55 -5.32 2.25
C VAL A 40 7.28 -4.81 2.91
N THR A 41 7.04 -3.50 2.89
CA THR A 41 5.80 -2.90 3.44
C THR A 41 4.56 -3.43 2.72
N LEU A 42 4.55 -3.41 1.39
CA LEU A 42 3.39 -3.84 0.59
C LEU A 42 3.13 -5.35 0.70
N ALA A 43 4.18 -6.17 0.78
CA ALA A 43 4.05 -7.60 1.02
C ALA A 43 3.53 -7.91 2.44
N SER A 44 3.97 -7.13 3.43
CA SER A 44 3.46 -7.25 4.81
C SER A 44 1.96 -6.90 4.88
N VAL A 45 1.52 -5.88 4.15
CA VAL A 45 0.09 -5.54 4.02
C VAL A 45 -0.70 -6.67 3.35
N ALA A 46 -0.16 -7.29 2.30
CA ALA A 46 -0.79 -8.45 1.66
C ALA A 46 -0.97 -9.62 2.65
N ALA A 47 0.04 -9.88 3.49
CA ALA A 47 -0.05 -10.90 4.53
C ALA A 47 -1.13 -10.56 5.58
N VAL A 48 -1.27 -9.28 5.97
CA VAL A 48 -2.37 -8.83 6.83
C VAL A 48 -3.74 -9.05 6.18
N PHE A 49 -3.89 -8.83 4.87
CA PHE A 49 -5.13 -9.15 4.16
C PHE A 49 -5.48 -10.65 4.20
N VAL A 50 -4.48 -11.53 4.06
CA VAL A 50 -4.70 -12.98 4.23
C VAL A 50 -5.20 -13.30 5.64
N ILE A 51 -4.60 -12.70 6.67
CA ILE A 51 -5.00 -12.89 8.07
C ILE A 51 -6.43 -12.39 8.32
N LEU A 52 -6.85 -11.33 7.62
CA LEU A 52 -8.21 -10.78 7.69
C LEU A 52 -9.24 -11.55 6.85
N GLY A 53 -8.85 -12.61 6.14
CA GLY A 53 -9.74 -13.38 5.25
C GLY A 53 -10.04 -12.69 3.92
N ALA A 54 -9.28 -11.66 3.54
CA ALA A 54 -9.45 -10.94 2.28
C ALA A 54 -8.53 -11.51 1.18
N ASP A 55 -8.82 -12.75 0.76
CA ASP A 55 -8.00 -13.54 -0.19
C ASP A 55 -7.84 -12.87 -1.57
N PHE A 56 -8.93 -12.36 -2.15
CA PHE A 56 -8.90 -11.63 -3.42
C PHE A 56 -8.02 -10.37 -3.31
N LEU A 57 -8.21 -9.58 -2.25
CA LEU A 57 -7.47 -8.34 -2.06
C LEU A 57 -6.00 -8.59 -1.80
N ALA A 58 -5.64 -9.64 -1.06
CA ALA A 58 -4.27 -10.08 -0.87
C ALA A 58 -3.61 -10.46 -2.21
N ALA A 59 -4.30 -11.23 -3.06
CA ALA A 59 -3.81 -11.60 -4.37
C ALA A 59 -3.60 -10.38 -5.28
N VAL A 60 -4.56 -9.45 -5.31
CA VAL A 60 -4.45 -8.18 -6.06
C VAL A 60 -3.31 -7.32 -5.51
N GLN A 61 -3.11 -7.27 -4.18
CA GLN A 61 -2.01 -6.54 -3.56
C GLN A 61 -0.64 -7.03 -4.05
N VAL A 62 -0.46 -8.35 -4.15
CA VAL A 62 0.77 -8.95 -4.67
C VAL A 62 0.88 -8.72 -6.19
N LEU A 63 -0.18 -8.98 -6.96
CA LEU A 63 -0.12 -8.91 -8.42
C LEU A 63 0.07 -7.48 -8.93
N VAL A 64 -0.70 -6.53 -8.43
CA VAL A 64 -0.72 -5.15 -8.94
C VAL A 64 0.38 -4.32 -8.29
N TYR A 65 0.44 -4.27 -6.96
CA TYR A 65 1.39 -3.38 -6.29
C TYR A 65 2.80 -3.95 -6.28
N VAL A 66 2.99 -5.16 -5.74
CA VAL A 66 4.34 -5.77 -5.69
C VAL A 66 4.80 -6.22 -7.08
N GLY A 67 3.90 -6.79 -7.88
CA GLY A 67 4.20 -7.38 -9.18
C GLY A 67 4.32 -6.36 -10.30
N ALA A 68 3.30 -5.53 -10.55
CA ALA A 68 3.34 -4.60 -11.68
C ALA A 68 3.99 -3.25 -11.32
N VAL A 69 3.42 -2.55 -10.34
CA VAL A 69 3.79 -1.16 -10.02
C VAL A 69 5.22 -1.07 -9.49
N MET A 70 5.59 -1.89 -8.50
CA MET A 70 6.94 -1.84 -7.93
C MET A 70 8.00 -2.28 -8.93
N ILE A 71 7.73 -3.29 -9.77
CA ILE A 71 8.67 -3.70 -10.81
C ILE A 71 8.87 -2.57 -11.83
N LEU A 72 7.79 -1.91 -12.28
CA LEU A 72 7.88 -0.76 -13.19
C LEU A 72 8.69 0.40 -12.57
N ILE A 73 8.43 0.72 -11.30
CA ILE A 73 9.19 1.74 -10.56
C ILE A 73 10.66 1.34 -10.48
N LEU A 74 10.98 0.10 -10.11
CA LEU A 74 12.36 -0.38 -10.02
C LEU A 74 13.08 -0.31 -11.36
N PHE A 75 12.43 -0.71 -12.46
CA PHE A 75 12.99 -0.56 -13.81
C PHE A 75 13.24 0.90 -14.16
N GLY A 76 12.27 1.79 -13.92
CA GLY A 76 12.43 3.23 -14.16
C GLY A 76 13.56 3.85 -13.34
N LEU A 77 13.68 3.47 -12.07
CA LEU A 77 14.76 3.91 -11.18
C LEU A 77 16.14 3.41 -11.62
N MET A 78 16.23 2.19 -12.14
CA MET A 78 17.49 1.63 -12.64
C MET A 78 17.93 2.25 -13.96
N LEU A 79 16.99 2.63 -14.83
CA LEU A 79 17.27 3.26 -16.13
C LEU A 79 17.55 4.76 -16.00
N THR A 80 17.06 5.40 -14.94
CA THR A 80 17.28 6.83 -14.71
C THR A 80 18.62 7.04 -14.00
N PRO A 81 19.57 7.80 -14.59
CA PRO A 81 20.79 8.19 -13.89
C PRO A 81 20.41 9.08 -12.71
N VAL A 82 20.50 8.56 -11.49
CA VAL A 82 20.13 9.31 -10.29
C VAL A 82 21.26 10.27 -9.93
N ASN A 83 21.25 11.47 -10.49
CA ASN A 83 22.10 12.57 -10.01
C ASN A 83 21.46 13.13 -8.74
N LEU A 84 21.71 12.45 -7.61
CA LEU A 84 21.33 12.95 -6.30
C LEU A 84 22.26 14.12 -5.95
N GLU A 85 22.00 15.30 -6.51
CA GLU A 85 22.33 16.53 -5.79
C GLU A 85 21.59 16.42 -4.46
N VAL A 86 22.30 16.08 -3.40
CA VAL A 86 21.74 15.96 -2.06
C VAL A 86 21.16 17.32 -1.75
N PRO A 87 19.82 17.51 -1.79
CA PRO A 87 19.24 18.79 -1.47
C PRO A 87 19.68 19.09 -0.05
N HIS A 88 20.06 20.34 0.21
CA HIS A 88 20.43 20.80 1.54
C HIS A 88 19.43 20.19 2.53
N LEU A 89 19.93 19.31 3.42
CA LEU A 89 19.10 18.62 4.41
C LEU A 89 18.11 19.63 4.95
N ALA A 90 16.81 19.31 4.81
CA ALA A 90 15.71 20.20 5.12
C ALA A 90 16.09 21.12 6.28
N SER A 91 16.00 22.44 6.09
CA SER A 91 16.46 23.39 7.09
C SER A 91 15.89 23.02 8.46
N ALA A 92 16.58 23.31 9.56
CA ALA A 92 16.11 22.90 10.89
C ALA A 92 14.62 23.28 11.13
N GLY A 93 14.15 24.38 10.54
CA GLY A 93 12.73 24.76 10.54
C GLY A 93 11.79 23.83 9.76
N GLN A 94 12.22 23.29 8.61
CA GLN A 94 11.45 22.31 7.83
C GLN A 94 11.37 20.94 8.52
N ALA A 95 12.45 20.51 9.19
CA ALA A 95 12.43 19.28 9.97
C ALA A 95 11.46 19.39 11.16
N VAL A 96 11.49 20.53 11.87
CA VAL A 96 10.58 20.81 12.99
C VAL A 96 9.13 20.88 12.52
N SER A 97 8.83 21.60 11.43
CA SER A 97 7.47 21.66 10.90
C SER A 97 6.98 20.29 10.41
N GLY A 98 7.84 19.49 9.78
CA GLY A 98 7.53 18.12 9.37
C GLY A 98 7.16 17.22 10.56
N VAL A 99 7.95 17.26 11.64
CA VAL A 99 7.67 16.49 12.86
C VAL A 99 6.39 16.96 13.54
N LEU A 100 6.15 18.27 13.59
CA LEU A 100 4.92 18.83 14.18
C LEU A 100 3.68 18.38 13.40
N VAL A 101 3.72 18.45 12.07
CA VAL A 101 2.59 18.03 11.22
C VAL A 101 2.37 16.52 11.31
N ALA A 102 3.43 15.71 11.20
CA ALA A 102 3.31 14.26 11.32
C ALA A 102 2.79 13.84 12.71
N GLY A 103 3.28 14.48 13.77
CA GLY A 103 2.82 14.27 15.14
C GLY A 103 1.36 14.67 15.33
N ALA A 104 0.95 15.83 14.81
CA ALA A 104 -0.44 16.27 14.88
C ALA A 104 -1.39 15.29 14.16
N VAL A 105 -1.03 14.86 12.94
CA VAL A 105 -1.80 13.85 12.20
C VAL A 105 -1.88 12.54 12.98
N PHE A 106 -0.75 12.05 13.49
CA PHE A 106 -0.72 10.82 14.28
C PHE A 106 -1.59 10.88 15.53
N ILE A 107 -1.54 12.01 16.27
CA ILE A 107 -2.35 12.23 17.47
C ILE A 107 -3.83 12.26 17.11
N VAL A 108 -4.22 13.04 16.09
CA VAL A 108 -5.62 13.16 15.67
C VAL A 108 -6.16 11.81 15.21
N THR A 109 -5.43 11.09 14.35
CA THR A 109 -5.85 9.77 13.86
C THR A 109 -5.94 8.74 14.99
N THR A 110 -5.01 8.75 15.95
CA THR A 110 -5.07 7.83 17.09
C THR A 110 -6.21 8.19 18.03
N ALA A 111 -6.44 9.48 18.29
CA ALA A 111 -7.52 9.97 19.13
C ALA A 111 -8.90 9.62 18.54
N THR A 112 -9.10 9.76 17.22
CA THR A 112 -10.34 9.36 16.57
C THR A 112 -10.51 7.83 16.59
N LEU A 113 -9.44 7.07 16.37
CA LEU A 113 -9.48 5.61 16.38
C LEU A 113 -9.95 5.04 17.74
N VAL A 114 -9.49 5.63 18.86
CA VAL A 114 -9.84 5.15 20.21
C VAL A 114 -11.13 5.73 20.77
N SER A 115 -11.58 6.90 20.28
CA SER A 115 -12.80 7.56 20.77
C SER A 115 -14.07 7.06 20.07
N VAL A 116 -13.96 6.58 18.83
CA VAL A 116 -15.10 6.05 18.07
C VAL A 116 -15.49 4.66 18.60
N GLN A 117 -16.78 4.47 18.85
CA GLN A 117 -17.34 3.15 19.17
C GLN A 117 -17.56 2.38 17.87
N TRP A 118 -16.61 1.49 17.55
CA TRP A 118 -16.70 0.65 16.36
C TRP A 118 -17.78 -0.41 16.51
N PRO A 119 -18.66 -0.60 15.51
CA PRO A 119 -19.58 -1.73 15.50
C PRO A 119 -18.80 -3.03 15.63
N LYS A 120 -19.14 -3.86 16.62
CA LYS A 120 -18.54 -5.18 16.77
C LYS A 120 -19.05 -6.06 15.63
N VAL A 121 -18.21 -6.31 14.64
CA VAL A 121 -18.45 -7.37 13.67
C VAL A 121 -18.24 -8.70 14.40
N VAL A 122 -19.31 -9.45 14.61
CA VAL A 122 -19.25 -10.76 15.27
C VAL A 122 -19.02 -11.82 14.20
N GLY A 123 -17.87 -12.49 14.28
CA GLY A 123 -17.46 -13.53 13.35
C GLY A 123 -16.45 -13.03 12.32
N ILE A 124 -15.38 -13.80 12.12
CA ILE A 124 -14.54 -13.68 10.93
C ILE A 124 -15.43 -14.12 9.76
N PRO A 125 -15.61 -13.33 8.70
CA PRO A 125 -16.35 -13.75 7.52
C PRO A 125 -15.81 -15.09 7.00
N SER A 126 -16.75 -15.95 6.62
CA SER A 126 -16.60 -17.36 6.22
C SER A 126 -15.33 -17.69 5.43
N ASP A 127 -14.88 -18.95 5.50
CA ASP A 127 -13.97 -19.61 4.53
C ASP A 127 -14.47 -19.55 3.06
N ALA A 128 -15.56 -18.84 2.77
CA ALA A 128 -16.05 -18.62 1.42
C ALA A 128 -15.11 -17.66 0.67
N PRO A 129 -14.70 -18.00 -0.56
CA PRO A 129 -13.86 -17.14 -1.38
C PRO A 129 -14.49 -15.74 -1.56
N THR A 130 -13.72 -14.66 -1.36
CA THR A 130 -14.23 -13.28 -1.54
C THR A 130 -14.34 -12.88 -3.01
N THR A 131 -13.72 -13.64 -3.91
CA THR A 131 -13.65 -13.36 -5.35
C THR A 131 -15.03 -13.28 -6.01
N GLU A 132 -15.94 -14.21 -5.68
CA GLU A 132 -17.28 -14.26 -6.26
C GLU A 132 -18.12 -13.05 -5.86
N GLN A 133 -18.15 -12.73 -4.55
CA GLN A 133 -18.90 -11.59 -4.01
C GLN A 133 -18.41 -10.26 -4.56
N ILE A 134 -17.09 -10.10 -4.69
CA ILE A 134 -16.49 -8.89 -5.30
C ILE A 134 -16.84 -8.83 -6.78
N GLY A 135 -16.75 -9.95 -7.50
CA GLY A 135 -17.12 -10.03 -8.91
C GLY A 135 -18.57 -9.62 -9.17
N GLU A 136 -19.52 -10.18 -8.42
CA GLU A 136 -20.93 -9.81 -8.53
C GLU A 136 -21.15 -8.32 -8.23
N SER A 137 -20.52 -7.81 -7.18
CA SER A 137 -20.64 -6.40 -6.78
C SER A 137 -20.10 -5.45 -7.86
N LEU A 138 -19.03 -5.82 -8.58
CA LEU A 138 -18.46 -5.02 -9.67
C LEU A 138 -19.39 -4.87 -10.87
N PHE A 139 -20.22 -5.88 -11.17
CA PHE A 139 -21.15 -5.84 -12.30
C PHE A 139 -22.57 -5.40 -11.94
N THR A 140 -22.87 -5.25 -10.65
CA THR A 140 -24.19 -4.83 -10.16
C THR A 140 -24.12 -3.46 -9.49
N THR A 141 -23.62 -3.41 -8.26
CA THR A 141 -23.60 -2.21 -7.41
C THR A 141 -22.55 -1.20 -7.89
N TYR A 142 -21.40 -1.67 -8.35
CA TYR A 142 -20.25 -0.87 -8.76
C TYR A 142 -20.00 -0.89 -10.27
N ALA A 143 -21.04 -1.16 -11.08
CA ALA A 143 -20.94 -1.21 -12.54
C ALA A 143 -20.42 0.12 -13.13
N LEU A 144 -20.95 1.25 -12.67
CA LEU A 144 -20.54 2.59 -13.12
C LEU A 144 -19.06 2.89 -12.79
N PRO A 145 -18.59 2.73 -11.54
CA PRO A 145 -17.16 2.83 -11.21
C PRO A 145 -16.27 1.88 -12.02
N PHE A 146 -16.73 0.66 -12.30
CA PHE A 146 -15.99 -0.31 -13.11
C PHE A 146 -15.82 0.16 -14.56
N GLU A 147 -16.89 0.66 -15.18
CA GLU A 147 -16.81 1.25 -16.53
C GLU A 147 -15.85 2.44 -16.58
N ILE A 148 -15.93 3.34 -15.59
CA ILE A 148 -15.03 4.50 -15.50
C ILE A 148 -13.57 4.05 -15.35
N ALA A 149 -13.31 3.04 -14.53
CA ALA A 149 -11.96 2.47 -14.37
C ALA A 149 -11.44 1.88 -15.69
N SER A 150 -12.29 1.21 -16.47
CA SER A 150 -11.90 0.67 -17.79
C SER A 150 -11.48 1.76 -18.77
N VAL A 151 -12.22 2.87 -18.82
CA VAL A 151 -11.90 4.04 -19.65
C VAL A 151 -10.63 4.73 -19.12
N LEU A 152 -10.47 4.82 -17.79
CA LEU A 152 -9.27 5.37 -17.18
C LEU A 152 -8.01 4.56 -17.57
N LEU A 153 -8.09 3.23 -17.56
CA LEU A 153 -6.99 2.35 -17.98
C LEU A 153 -6.69 2.51 -19.48
N LEU A 154 -7.72 2.64 -20.32
CA LEU A 154 -7.54 2.93 -21.75
C LEU A 154 -6.81 4.25 -21.95
N VAL A 155 -7.24 5.31 -21.27
CA VAL A 155 -6.62 6.64 -21.35
C VAL A 155 -5.19 6.61 -20.81
N ALA A 156 -4.94 5.91 -19.68
CA ALA A 156 -3.61 5.77 -19.11
C ALA A 156 -2.65 5.06 -20.07
N MET A 157 -3.08 4.00 -20.74
CA MET A 157 -2.29 3.29 -21.74
C MET A 157 -1.99 4.17 -22.96
N ILE A 158 -3.00 4.87 -23.51
CA ILE A 158 -2.79 5.80 -24.63
C ILE A 158 -1.82 6.92 -24.22
N GLY A 159 -2.02 7.52 -23.04
CA GLY A 159 -1.15 8.57 -22.51
C GLY A 159 0.30 8.11 -22.33
N ALA A 160 0.50 6.94 -21.72
CA ALA A 160 1.82 6.34 -21.56
C ALA A 160 2.50 6.08 -22.92
N LEU A 161 1.75 5.57 -23.92
CA LEU A 161 2.29 5.31 -25.26
C LEU A 161 2.67 6.62 -25.97
N VAL A 162 1.84 7.66 -25.91
CA VAL A 162 2.13 8.95 -26.54
C VAL A 162 3.36 9.61 -25.93
N ILE A 163 3.55 9.52 -24.60
CA ILE A 163 4.72 10.07 -23.92
C ILE A 163 5.98 9.26 -24.23
N ALA A 164 5.87 7.93 -24.24
CA ALA A 164 7.01 7.03 -24.49
C ALA A 164 7.45 7.01 -25.96
N ARG A 165 6.55 7.40 -26.88
CA ARG A 165 6.86 7.49 -28.29
C ARG A 165 7.66 8.76 -28.54
N GLU A 166 8.96 8.59 -28.78
CA GLU A 166 9.82 9.65 -29.31
C GLU A 166 9.20 10.19 -30.61
N GLY A 167 9.21 11.51 -30.77
CA GLY A 167 8.94 12.16 -32.05
C GLY A 167 10.04 11.88 -33.05
#